data_AF-A0AAE3I717-F1
#
_entry.id   AF-A0AAE3I717-F1
#
_cell.length_a   1.000
_cell.length_b   1.000
_cell.length_c   1.000
_cell.angle_alpha   90.00
_cell.angle_beta   90.00
_cell.angle_gamma   90.00
#
_symmetry.space_group_name_H-M   'P 1'
#
loop_
_entity.id
_entity.type
_entity.pdbx_description
1 polymer ?
#
loop_
_entity_poly.entity_id
_entity_poly.type
_entity_poly.pdbx_seq_one_letter_code
_entity_poly.pdbx_strand_id
1 'polypeptide(L)'
;MKAPSVFISYSHDSEEHKAWVLRLAVDLRERGVDATLDQWDLVPGQDVTSFMQRGILDADRVILVCSKSYVEKAEGGAGGVGFERLIVSSEVVQKIDTKKFVPLVRANPMEPRIPRFLGPRLYIDFNDDATYEAKRDELLRELLGVPANSKPPLGVNPFSSELPKDAEPIRVVEPTGIFRVGGRLLDEPWFDNQCDGAQAGMARMGLGGSMELRFGLHQLVSKSQLDLLNSIRKSQVHTFGWPIGAVLENNDEYRPRPYADGVRAKIEIPKDSLLGRQTYDYWAARQNGDFYLLQSLFEDTRGDKLIFFNTRIVRVTEALIFASNFYSNLGVPPEATLSIRVSHLGLAGRTLSSTGGRLVFPRVCHEDISQSEIVVVLGKIRETIVDDVRRIVEPLFLLFEFQEFGAEIYEDIIRRFIKGEVS
;
A
#
# COMPACT_ATOMS: atom_id res chain seq x y z
N MET A 1 8.49 -6.60 28.34
CA MET A 1 8.82 -7.18 27.03
C MET A 1 9.60 -8.45 27.25
N LYS A 2 9.37 -9.50 26.46
CA LYS A 2 10.19 -10.73 26.52
C LYS A 2 11.58 -10.40 25.95
N ALA A 3 12.64 -10.87 26.58
CA ALA A 3 14.00 -10.74 26.04
C ALA A 3 14.08 -11.45 24.68
N PRO A 4 14.73 -10.86 23.66
CA PRO A 4 14.86 -11.51 22.35
C PRO A 4 15.71 -12.77 22.48
N SER A 5 15.24 -13.88 21.93
CA SER A 5 16.00 -15.13 21.91
C SER A 5 16.98 -15.13 20.73
N VAL A 6 18.23 -15.49 21.01
CA VAL A 6 19.32 -15.47 20.02
C VAL A 6 20.03 -16.81 19.98
N PHE A 7 20.11 -17.42 18.81
CA PHE A 7 20.94 -18.60 18.60
C PHE A 7 22.30 -18.19 17.99
N ILE A 8 23.40 -18.63 18.60
CA ILE A 8 24.75 -18.34 18.08
C ILE A 8 25.29 -19.56 17.33
N SER A 9 25.43 -19.43 16.02
CA SER A 9 26.03 -20.43 15.15
C SER A 9 27.47 -20.04 14.80
N TYR A 10 28.41 -20.93 15.10
CA TYR A 10 29.85 -20.73 14.86
C TYR A 10 30.53 -22.07 14.57
N SER A 11 31.74 -22.04 14.05
CA SER A 11 32.55 -23.23 13.82
C SER A 11 33.56 -23.44 14.96
N HIS A 12 33.78 -24.70 15.34
CA HIS A 12 34.75 -25.07 16.38
C HIS A 12 36.18 -25.02 15.83
N ASP A 13 36.70 -23.81 15.63
CA ASP A 13 37.97 -23.60 14.94
C ASP A 13 39.21 -23.76 15.82
N SER A 14 39.19 -23.11 16.99
CA SER A 14 40.24 -23.19 18.01
C SER A 14 39.65 -22.91 19.39
N GLU A 15 40.40 -23.21 20.45
CA GLU A 15 39.96 -22.91 21.82
C GLU A 15 39.85 -21.40 22.05
N GLU A 16 40.72 -20.60 21.44
CA GLU A 16 40.63 -19.14 21.47
C GLU A 16 39.36 -18.63 20.80
N HIS A 17 38.97 -19.22 19.65
CA HIS A 17 37.72 -18.85 18.98
C HIS A 17 36.49 -19.26 19.80
N LYS A 18 36.49 -20.46 20.39
CA LYS A 18 35.40 -20.91 21.29
C LYS A 18 35.26 -20.02 22.51
N ALA A 19 36.38 -19.65 23.14
CA ALA A 19 36.40 -18.75 24.29
C ALA A 19 35.89 -17.35 23.90
N TRP A 20 36.23 -16.87 22.70
CA TRP A 20 35.74 -15.60 22.18
C TRP A 20 34.22 -15.61 21.96
N VAL A 21 33.68 -16.67 21.35
CA VAL A 21 32.24 -16.82 21.12
C VAL A 21 31.49 -16.95 22.46
N LEU A 22 32.06 -17.69 23.41
CA LEU A 22 31.54 -17.79 24.77
C LEU A 22 31.47 -16.42 25.44
N ARG A 23 32.55 -15.62 25.38
CA ARG A 23 32.57 -14.25 25.91
C ARG A 23 31.45 -13.41 25.30
N LEU A 24 31.30 -13.43 23.97
CA LEU A 24 30.21 -12.71 23.30
C LEU A 24 28.84 -13.15 23.82
N ALA A 25 28.61 -14.46 23.96
CA ALA A 25 27.35 -14.99 24.46
C ALA A 25 27.05 -14.54 25.90
N VAL A 26 28.05 -14.55 26.78
CA VAL A 26 27.93 -14.05 28.17
C VAL A 26 27.56 -12.58 28.15
N ASP A 27 28.32 -11.77 27.40
CA ASP A 27 28.12 -10.33 27.28
C ASP A 27 26.69 -9.97 26.80
N LEU A 28 26.14 -10.75 25.87
CA LEU A 28 24.76 -10.61 25.37
C LEU A 28 23.74 -10.94 26.47
N ARG A 29 23.92 -12.04 27.20
CA ARG A 29 23.02 -12.46 28.30
C ARG A 29 22.98 -11.46 29.44
N GLU A 30 24.13 -10.93 29.83
CA GLU A 30 24.24 -9.89 30.86
C GLU A 30 23.48 -8.60 30.49
N ARG A 31 23.21 -8.38 29.20
CA ARG A 31 22.61 -7.15 28.66
C ARG A 31 21.21 -7.38 28.08
N GLY A 32 20.52 -8.44 28.53
CA GLY A 32 19.09 -8.62 28.30
C GLY A 32 18.72 -9.34 27.00
N VAL A 33 19.67 -10.04 26.37
CA VAL A 33 19.43 -10.92 25.23
C VAL A 33 19.50 -12.38 25.69
N ASP A 34 18.51 -13.20 25.38
CA ASP A 34 18.51 -14.62 25.77
C ASP A 34 19.29 -15.45 24.74
N ALA A 35 20.63 -15.47 24.88
CA ALA A 35 21.51 -16.19 23.97
C ALA A 35 21.59 -17.70 24.32
N THR A 36 21.39 -18.54 23.32
CA THR A 36 21.56 -20.01 23.32
C THR A 36 22.89 -20.35 22.67
N LEU A 37 23.69 -21.19 23.34
CA LEU A 37 25.04 -21.57 22.89
C LEU A 37 25.25 -23.06 23.14
N ASP A 38 25.84 -23.74 22.16
CA ASP A 38 26.12 -25.17 22.24
C ASP A 38 26.98 -25.57 23.46
N GLN A 39 27.90 -24.69 23.90
CA GLN A 39 28.74 -24.90 25.09
C GLN A 39 27.96 -24.97 26.40
N TRP A 40 26.71 -24.47 26.45
CA TRP A 40 25.84 -24.53 27.63
C TRP A 40 24.73 -25.56 27.48
N ASP A 41 24.17 -25.65 26.27
CA ASP A 41 22.88 -26.29 26.04
C ASP A 41 22.98 -27.70 25.41
N LEU A 42 24.18 -28.13 24.99
CA LEU A 42 24.42 -29.52 24.57
C LEU A 42 24.94 -30.39 25.71
N VAL A 43 24.35 -31.58 25.84
CA VAL A 43 24.84 -32.64 26.73
C VAL A 43 25.36 -33.86 25.94
N PRO A 44 26.31 -34.64 26.48
CA PRO A 44 26.79 -35.85 25.82
C PRO A 44 25.65 -36.81 25.44
N GLY A 45 25.61 -37.23 24.16
CA GLY A 45 24.56 -38.11 23.61
C GLY A 45 23.40 -37.39 22.92
N GLN A 46 23.33 -36.06 22.99
CA GLN A 46 22.33 -35.27 22.27
C GLN A 46 22.62 -35.21 20.76
N ASP A 47 21.57 -35.26 19.95
CA ASP A 47 21.69 -35.02 18.51
C ASP A 47 21.97 -33.53 18.24
N VAL A 48 23.24 -33.25 17.90
CA VAL A 48 23.74 -31.92 17.54
C VAL A 48 22.97 -31.34 16.35
N THR A 49 22.56 -32.17 15.39
CA THR A 49 21.82 -31.71 14.20
C THR A 49 20.44 -31.18 14.59
N SER A 50 19.73 -31.92 15.44
CA SER A 50 18.42 -31.53 15.96
C SER A 50 18.49 -30.31 16.89
N PHE A 51 19.59 -30.12 17.63
CA PHE A 51 19.83 -28.92 18.42
C PHE A 51 19.97 -27.68 17.52
N MET A 52 20.81 -27.77 16.48
CA MET A 52 21.01 -26.68 15.54
C MET A 52 19.72 -26.33 14.77
N GLN A 53 18.93 -27.31 14.34
CA GLN A 53 17.64 -27.09 13.67
C GLN A 53 16.66 -26.31 14.55
N ARG A 54 16.51 -26.72 15.80
CA ARG A 54 15.64 -26.01 16.75
C ARG A 54 16.15 -24.61 17.05
N GLY A 55 17.46 -24.45 17.27
CA GLY A 55 18.07 -23.14 17.48
C GLY A 55 17.78 -22.15 16.35
N ILE A 56 17.89 -22.59 15.09
CA ILE A 56 17.59 -21.73 13.93
C ILE A 56 16.09 -21.47 13.78
N LEU A 57 15.22 -22.44 14.04
CA LEU A 57 13.77 -22.29 13.90
C LEU A 57 13.15 -21.42 15.01
N ASP A 58 13.53 -21.66 16.25
CA ASP A 58 12.84 -21.13 17.43
C ASP A 58 13.38 -19.77 17.90
N ALA A 59 14.61 -19.40 17.55
CA ALA A 59 15.18 -18.11 17.95
C ALA A 59 14.56 -16.93 17.17
N ASP A 60 14.46 -15.76 17.81
CA ASP A 60 14.04 -14.50 17.16
C ASP A 60 15.10 -13.98 16.18
N ARG A 61 16.37 -14.23 16.52
CA ARG A 61 17.57 -13.87 15.73
C ARG A 61 18.60 -14.99 15.77
N VAL A 62 19.37 -15.12 14.70
CA VAL A 62 20.45 -16.11 14.57
C VAL A 62 21.74 -15.39 14.21
N ILE A 63 22.72 -15.40 15.11
CA ILE A 63 24.05 -14.86 14.86
C ILE A 63 24.88 -15.91 14.12
N LEU A 64 25.47 -15.54 13.00
CA LEU A 64 26.40 -16.38 12.24
C LEU A 64 27.82 -15.85 12.41
N VAL A 65 28.63 -16.51 13.23
CA VAL A 65 30.05 -16.15 13.44
C VAL A 65 30.87 -16.68 12.26
N CYS A 66 31.01 -15.84 11.26
CA CYS A 66 31.70 -16.07 9.99
C CYS A 66 33.22 -15.94 10.17
N SER A 67 33.83 -17.01 10.67
CA SER A 67 35.27 -17.23 10.58
C SER A 67 35.66 -17.77 9.20
N LYS A 68 36.97 -17.82 8.93
CA LYS A 68 37.48 -18.41 7.69
C LYS A 68 36.96 -19.85 7.50
N SER A 69 37.06 -20.68 8.54
CA SER A 69 36.62 -22.09 8.51
C SER A 69 35.10 -22.20 8.42
N TYR A 70 34.35 -21.28 9.05
CA TYR A 70 32.89 -21.22 8.91
C TYR A 70 32.47 -20.97 7.47
N VAL A 71 33.08 -19.96 6.82
CA VAL A 71 32.78 -19.61 5.42
C VAL A 71 33.21 -20.73 4.47
N GLU A 72 34.41 -21.27 4.64
CA GLU A 72 34.90 -22.38 3.82
C GLU A 72 34.01 -23.62 3.93
N LYS A 73 33.50 -23.95 5.12
CA LYS A 73 32.54 -25.04 5.32
C LYS A 73 31.17 -24.74 4.70
N ALA A 74 30.72 -23.49 4.76
CA ALA A 74 29.45 -23.08 4.16
C ALA A 74 29.49 -23.11 2.61
N GLU A 75 30.64 -22.82 2.01
CA GLU A 75 30.83 -22.80 0.55
C GLU A 75 31.29 -24.16 -0.02
N GLY A 76 32.05 -24.92 0.77
CA GLY A 76 32.93 -25.98 0.27
C GLY A 76 32.28 -27.34 0.03
N GLY A 77 31.05 -27.59 0.47
CA GLY A 77 30.37 -28.87 0.20
C GLY A 77 31.07 -30.13 0.75
N ALA A 78 32.16 -29.98 1.52
CA ALA A 78 33.16 -31.02 1.73
C ALA A 78 33.63 -31.03 3.18
N GLY A 79 32.74 -31.41 4.10
CA GLY A 79 33.16 -31.86 5.43
C GLY A 79 32.20 -31.55 6.58
N GLY A 80 30.96 -32.02 6.51
CA GLY A 80 30.08 -32.05 7.68
C GLY A 80 28.60 -32.11 7.33
N VAL A 81 28.06 -33.32 7.28
CA VAL A 81 26.70 -33.72 6.85
C VAL A 81 25.53 -33.01 7.58
N GLY A 82 25.80 -32.16 8.58
CA GLY A 82 24.79 -31.41 9.35
C GLY A 82 24.53 -29.97 8.87
N PHE A 83 25.59 -29.18 8.67
CA PHE A 83 25.48 -27.73 8.49
C PHE A 83 24.91 -27.34 7.11
N GLU A 84 25.35 -28.05 6.07
CA GLU A 84 24.87 -27.86 4.70
C GLU A 84 23.38 -28.14 4.58
N ARG A 85 22.86 -29.25 5.11
CA ARG A 85 21.41 -29.58 5.03
C ARG A 85 20.50 -28.57 5.75
N LEU A 86 21.04 -27.91 6.76
CA LEU A 86 20.34 -26.92 7.61
C LEU A 86 20.17 -25.55 6.94
N ILE A 87 21.15 -25.16 6.12
CA ILE A 87 21.16 -23.88 5.39
C ILE A 87 20.67 -24.05 3.94
N VAL A 88 20.91 -25.22 3.33
CA VAL A 88 20.65 -25.51 1.92
C VAL A 88 19.21 -25.94 1.63
N SER A 89 18.35 -26.16 2.63
CA SER A 89 16.92 -26.12 2.31
C SER A 89 16.61 -24.67 1.93
N SER A 90 16.65 -24.39 0.63
CA SER A 90 16.28 -23.14 0.00
C SER A 90 14.95 -22.62 0.54
N GLU A 91 14.08 -23.51 1.02
CA GLU A 91 12.84 -23.20 1.72
C GLU A 91 12.99 -22.49 3.08
N VAL A 92 14.02 -22.77 3.89
CA VAL A 92 14.22 -22.12 5.22
C VAL A 92 14.77 -20.70 5.03
N VAL A 93 15.73 -20.50 4.12
CA VAL A 93 16.28 -19.15 3.86
C VAL A 93 15.36 -18.30 2.98
N GLN A 94 14.59 -18.90 2.06
CA GLN A 94 13.66 -18.15 1.19
C GLN A 94 12.31 -17.83 1.84
N LYS A 95 11.87 -18.57 2.88
CA LYS A 95 10.54 -18.35 3.53
C LYS A 95 10.61 -17.64 4.89
N ILE A 96 11.78 -17.48 5.50
CA ILE A 96 11.95 -16.81 6.80
C ILE A 96 12.29 -15.34 6.57
N ASP A 97 11.71 -14.45 7.38
CA ASP A 97 12.00 -13.00 7.37
C ASP A 97 13.51 -12.75 7.25
N THR A 98 13.88 -12.01 6.21
CA THR A 98 15.26 -11.73 5.84
C THR A 98 16.09 -11.13 6.97
N LYS A 99 15.50 -10.51 8.00
CA LYS A 99 16.25 -9.93 9.14
C LYS A 99 16.64 -10.95 10.22
N LYS A 100 16.24 -12.22 10.13
CA LYS A 100 16.52 -13.23 11.17
C LYS A 100 18.00 -13.51 11.35
N PHE A 101 18.76 -13.58 10.26
CA PHE A 101 20.19 -13.94 10.28
C PHE A 101 21.07 -12.69 10.37
N VAL A 102 21.91 -12.62 11.41
CA VAL A 102 22.83 -11.52 11.71
C VAL A 102 24.27 -12.02 11.48
N PRO A 103 24.91 -11.66 10.35
CA PRO A 103 26.27 -12.10 10.07
C PRO A 103 27.29 -11.29 10.88
N LEU A 104 28.24 -12.00 11.50
CA LEU A 104 29.33 -11.43 12.28
C LEU A 104 30.66 -11.99 11.77
N VAL A 105 31.61 -11.14 11.40
CA VAL A 105 32.92 -11.59 10.89
C VAL A 105 33.95 -11.61 12.02
N ARG A 106 34.57 -12.77 12.27
CA ARG A 106 35.62 -12.92 13.30
C ARG A 106 36.69 -13.90 12.84
N ALA A 107 37.95 -13.52 12.91
CA ALA A 107 39.07 -14.33 12.41
C ALA A 107 38.91 -14.73 10.93
N ASN A 108 38.37 -13.81 10.12
CA ASN A 108 38.26 -13.98 8.67
C ASN A 108 38.77 -12.71 7.96
N PRO A 109 40.05 -12.70 7.54
CA PRO A 109 40.62 -11.58 6.79
C PRO A 109 40.39 -11.69 5.26
N MET A 110 39.75 -12.76 4.78
CA MET A 110 39.63 -13.11 3.36
C MET A 110 38.27 -12.71 2.77
N GLU A 111 38.20 -12.57 1.44
CA GLU A 111 36.94 -12.50 0.70
C GLU A 111 36.56 -13.88 0.12
N PRO A 112 35.28 -14.29 0.17
CA PRO A 112 34.15 -13.56 0.77
C PRO A 112 34.18 -13.62 2.31
N ARG A 113 33.89 -12.49 2.97
CA ARG A 113 33.88 -12.44 4.45
C ARG A 113 32.70 -13.16 5.09
N ILE A 114 31.62 -13.36 4.35
CA ILE A 114 30.39 -14.06 4.76
C ILE A 114 29.99 -15.08 3.68
N PRO A 115 29.24 -16.15 4.02
CA PRO A 115 28.77 -17.11 3.02
C PRO A 115 27.90 -16.48 1.92
N ARG A 116 28.04 -16.94 0.68
CA ARG A 116 27.35 -16.44 -0.52
C ARG A 116 25.84 -16.58 -0.45
N PHE A 117 25.32 -17.58 0.26
CA PHE A 117 23.87 -17.78 0.44
C PHE A 117 23.19 -16.60 1.15
N LEU A 118 23.96 -15.79 1.89
CA LEU A 118 23.46 -14.57 2.53
C LEU A 118 23.28 -13.42 1.53
N GLY A 119 23.92 -13.44 0.36
CA GLY A 119 23.91 -12.32 -0.58
C GLY A 119 24.62 -11.07 -0.03
N PRO A 120 24.37 -9.87 -0.60
CA PRO A 120 25.04 -8.63 -0.22
C PRO A 120 24.46 -8.02 1.07
N ARG A 121 24.65 -8.70 2.21
CA ARG A 121 24.15 -8.25 3.51
C ARG A 121 25.17 -7.47 4.32
N LEU A 122 24.67 -6.53 5.12
CA LEU A 122 25.45 -5.90 6.17
C LEU A 122 25.83 -6.96 7.21
N TYR A 123 27.06 -6.86 7.70
CA TYR A 123 27.62 -7.71 8.76
C TYR A 123 28.37 -6.84 9.75
N ILE A 124 28.58 -7.35 10.97
CA ILE A 124 29.37 -6.67 11.99
C ILE A 124 30.77 -7.28 12.02
N ASP A 125 31.80 -6.46 11.81
CA ASP A 125 33.20 -6.91 11.79
C ASP A 125 33.83 -6.85 13.18
N PHE A 126 34.17 -8.01 13.73
CA PHE A 126 34.86 -8.19 15.01
C PHE A 126 36.30 -8.72 14.82
N ASN A 127 36.93 -8.54 13.66
CA ASN A 127 38.32 -8.97 13.48
C ASN A 127 39.31 -8.17 14.36
N ASP A 128 38.98 -6.93 14.73
CA ASP A 128 39.81 -6.07 15.58
C ASP A 128 39.32 -6.04 17.03
N ASP A 129 40.09 -6.66 17.93
CA ASP A 129 39.80 -6.72 19.37
C ASP A 129 39.76 -5.34 20.05
N ALA A 130 40.46 -4.33 19.50
CA ALA A 130 40.40 -2.97 20.04
C ALA A 130 39.01 -2.33 19.88
N THR A 131 38.21 -2.82 18.93
CA THR A 131 36.86 -2.32 18.65
C THR A 131 35.74 -3.18 19.25
N TYR A 132 36.10 -4.24 20.02
CA TYR A 132 35.15 -5.22 20.54
C TYR A 132 33.97 -4.59 21.26
N GLU A 133 34.22 -3.68 22.19
CA GLU A 133 33.17 -3.03 23.00
C GLU A 133 32.19 -2.24 22.11
N ALA A 134 32.71 -1.48 21.14
CA ALA A 134 31.89 -0.70 20.22
C ALA A 134 31.04 -1.59 19.29
N LYS A 135 31.63 -2.69 18.81
CA LYS A 135 30.95 -3.65 17.93
C LYS A 135 29.92 -4.49 18.66
N ARG A 136 30.18 -4.85 19.92
CA ARG A 136 29.18 -5.48 20.80
C ARG A 136 28.00 -4.54 21.04
N ASP A 137 28.26 -3.26 21.30
CA ASP A 137 27.20 -2.28 21.52
C ASP A 137 26.39 -2.01 20.22
N GLU A 138 27.01 -2.11 19.05
CA GLU A 138 26.32 -2.09 17.74
C GLU A 138 25.36 -3.29 17.62
N LEU A 139 25.85 -4.50 17.94
CA LEU A 139 25.05 -5.73 17.90
C LEU A 139 23.89 -5.71 18.90
N LEU A 140 24.13 -5.30 20.15
CA LEU A 140 23.09 -5.24 21.19
C LEU A 140 21.95 -4.29 20.81
N ARG A 141 22.29 -3.14 20.21
CA ARG A 141 21.31 -2.17 19.73
C ARG A 141 20.43 -2.74 18.62
N GLU A 142 21.00 -3.56 17.73
CA GLU A 142 20.22 -4.27 16.72
C GLU A 142 19.28 -5.30 17.36
N LEU A 143 19.82 -6.17 18.22
CA LEU A 143 19.06 -7.28 18.84
C LEU A 143 17.92 -6.78 19.74
N LEU A 144 18.13 -5.67 20.45
CA LEU A 144 17.14 -5.07 21.36
C LEU A 144 16.23 -4.03 20.67
N GLY A 145 16.44 -3.73 19.39
CA GLY A 145 15.62 -2.78 18.64
C GLY A 145 15.80 -1.31 19.02
N VAL A 146 16.98 -0.93 19.54
CA VAL A 146 17.31 0.44 19.98
C VAL A 146 18.48 0.97 19.15
N PRO A 147 18.27 1.41 17.88
CA PRO A 147 19.35 1.84 17.00
C PRO A 147 20.14 3.03 17.57
N ALA A 148 21.46 3.06 17.36
CA ALA A 148 22.34 4.09 17.93
C ALA A 148 21.96 5.51 17.49
N ASN A 149 21.51 5.61 16.23
CA ASN A 149 20.91 6.79 15.67
C ASN A 149 19.45 6.45 15.38
N SER A 150 18.53 6.91 16.22
CA SER A 150 17.13 6.95 15.83
C SER A 150 17.01 7.86 14.61
N LYS A 151 16.26 7.41 13.59
CA LYS A 151 15.92 8.29 12.47
C LYS A 151 15.25 9.51 13.09
N PRO A 152 15.83 10.72 12.97
CA PRO A 152 15.20 11.91 13.53
C PRO A 152 13.82 12.06 12.89
N PRO A 153 12.87 12.72 13.58
CA PRO A 153 11.65 13.16 12.92
C PRO A 153 12.01 13.84 11.60
N LEU A 154 11.30 13.48 10.53
CA LEU A 154 11.57 14.05 9.22
C LEU A 154 11.42 15.57 9.32
N GLY A 155 12.51 16.30 9.06
CA GLY A 155 12.48 17.76 9.03
C GLY A 155 11.57 18.24 7.90
N VAL A 156 11.01 19.44 8.08
CA VAL A 156 10.25 20.10 7.01
C VAL A 156 11.21 20.38 5.85
N ASN A 157 10.81 20.04 4.64
CA ASN A 157 11.61 20.31 3.46
C ASN A 157 11.78 21.85 3.33
N PRO A 158 13.00 22.40 3.33
CA PRO A 158 13.21 23.84 3.27
C PRO A 158 12.80 24.47 1.92
N PHE A 159 12.48 23.62 0.93
CA PHE A 159 11.90 24.00 -0.36
C PHE A 159 10.49 23.43 -0.56
N SER A 160 9.92 22.74 0.44
CA SER A 160 8.46 22.62 0.47
C SER A 160 7.94 23.97 0.88
N SER A 161 7.17 24.59 0.01
CA SER A 161 6.23 25.63 0.39
C SER A 161 5.16 25.01 1.32
N GLU A 162 5.54 24.64 2.55
CA GLU A 162 4.56 24.49 3.62
C GLU A 162 3.99 25.89 3.85
N LEU A 163 2.79 26.10 3.32
CA LEU A 163 1.95 27.24 3.71
C LEU A 163 1.79 27.20 5.24
N PRO A 164 1.78 28.38 5.91
CA PRO A 164 1.85 28.48 7.37
C PRO A 164 0.84 27.57 8.09
N LYS A 165 1.29 26.86 9.13
CA LYS A 165 0.46 26.02 10.02
C LYS A 165 -0.51 26.81 10.91
N ASP A 166 -0.50 28.15 10.84
CA ASP A 166 -1.30 29.03 11.71
C ASP A 166 -2.46 29.76 11.00
N ALA A 167 -2.83 29.36 9.78
CA ALA A 167 -4.20 29.59 9.34
C ALA A 167 -5.03 28.42 9.85
N GLU A 168 -5.91 28.64 10.83
CA GLU A 168 -7.05 27.73 11.00
C GLU A 168 -7.60 27.44 9.59
N PRO A 169 -7.84 26.17 9.21
CA PRO A 169 -8.47 25.94 7.93
C PRO A 169 -9.84 26.60 8.00
N ILE A 170 -10.03 27.74 7.32
CA ILE A 170 -11.34 28.38 7.19
C ILE A 170 -12.14 27.56 6.17
N ARG A 171 -12.35 26.28 6.48
CA ARG A 171 -13.36 25.40 5.91
C ARG A 171 -14.12 24.85 7.10
N VAL A 172 -15.25 25.50 7.40
CA VAL A 172 -16.21 25.03 8.40
C VAL A 172 -17.46 24.61 7.64
N VAL A 173 -17.52 23.32 7.36
CA VAL A 173 -18.63 22.67 6.65
C VAL A 173 -19.53 22.02 7.69
N GLU A 174 -20.83 22.23 7.56
CA GLU A 174 -21.82 21.59 8.41
C GLU A 174 -21.91 20.09 8.11
N PRO A 175 -22.47 19.26 9.02
CA PRO A 175 -22.60 17.82 8.79
C PRO A 175 -23.33 17.43 7.50
N THR A 176 -24.04 18.38 6.86
CA THR A 176 -24.75 18.21 5.59
C THR A 176 -23.87 18.42 4.35
N GLY A 177 -22.60 18.84 4.50
CA GLY A 177 -21.73 19.17 3.36
C GLY A 177 -21.89 20.60 2.83
N ILE A 178 -22.65 21.44 3.54
CA ILE A 178 -22.93 22.84 3.22
C ILE A 178 -22.06 23.76 4.09
N PHE A 179 -21.54 24.85 3.53
CA PHE A 179 -20.84 25.85 4.34
C PHE A 179 -21.80 26.62 5.24
N ARG A 180 -21.33 27.08 6.41
CA ARG A 180 -22.13 27.96 7.28
C ARG A 180 -22.66 29.23 6.59
N VAL A 181 -21.96 29.72 5.57
CA VAL A 181 -22.34 30.90 4.78
C VAL A 181 -23.23 30.57 3.57
N GLY A 182 -23.65 29.31 3.43
CA GLY A 182 -24.36 28.78 2.26
C GLY A 182 -23.43 28.29 1.16
N GLY A 183 -23.97 27.50 0.23
CA GLY A 183 -23.22 26.81 -0.83
C GLY A 183 -22.71 25.43 -0.42
N ARG A 184 -22.62 24.51 -1.38
CA ARG A 184 -22.11 23.15 -1.11
C ARG A 184 -20.61 23.09 -1.30
N LEU A 185 -19.96 22.29 -0.47
CA LEU A 185 -18.52 22.03 -0.58
C LEU A 185 -18.09 21.56 -1.97
N LEU A 186 -18.86 20.65 -2.57
CA LEU A 186 -18.50 20.04 -3.86
C LEU A 186 -18.90 20.89 -5.08
N ASP A 187 -19.46 22.08 -4.84
CA ASP A 187 -19.72 23.13 -5.85
C ASP A 187 -18.66 24.24 -5.78
N GLU A 188 -17.56 24.05 -5.02
CA GLU A 188 -16.45 25.00 -5.04
C GLU A 188 -15.89 25.17 -6.47
N PRO A 189 -15.49 26.38 -6.90
CA PRO A 189 -14.99 26.65 -8.25
C PRO A 189 -13.81 25.77 -8.69
N TRP A 190 -13.05 25.23 -7.74
CA TRP A 190 -11.96 24.30 -8.07
C TRP A 190 -12.48 23.03 -8.74
N PHE A 191 -13.58 22.44 -8.26
CA PHE A 191 -14.17 21.24 -8.85
C PHE A 191 -14.74 21.53 -10.24
N ASP A 192 -15.40 22.67 -10.43
CA ASP A 192 -15.95 23.05 -11.73
C ASP A 192 -14.85 23.30 -12.75
N ASN A 193 -13.76 23.95 -12.37
CA ASN A 193 -12.58 24.09 -13.23
C ASN A 193 -11.97 22.73 -13.63
N GLN A 194 -11.95 21.75 -12.72
CA GLN A 194 -11.50 20.40 -13.08
C GLN A 194 -12.48 19.72 -14.05
N CYS A 195 -13.78 19.91 -13.83
CA CYS A 195 -14.84 19.38 -14.66
C CYS A 195 -14.79 19.92 -16.09
N ASP A 196 -14.71 21.23 -16.26
CA ASP A 196 -14.65 21.88 -17.57
C ASP A 196 -13.45 21.36 -18.38
N GLY A 197 -12.27 21.24 -17.74
CA GLY A 197 -11.08 20.70 -18.37
C GLY A 197 -11.24 19.23 -18.78
N ALA A 198 -11.85 18.41 -17.92
CA ALA A 198 -12.08 16.99 -18.18
C ALA A 198 -13.13 16.77 -19.28
N GLN A 199 -14.25 17.50 -19.24
CA GLN A 199 -15.30 17.44 -20.26
C GLN A 199 -14.81 17.93 -21.63
N ALA A 200 -13.98 18.97 -21.67
CA ALA A 200 -13.34 19.39 -22.92
C ALA A 200 -12.45 18.28 -23.52
N GLY A 201 -11.79 17.47 -22.68
CA GLY A 201 -11.04 16.29 -23.13
C GLY A 201 -11.92 15.19 -23.68
N MET A 202 -12.99 14.83 -22.97
CA MET A 202 -14.02 13.89 -23.44
C MET A 202 -14.58 14.30 -24.81
N ALA A 203 -14.97 15.57 -24.96
CA ALA A 203 -15.53 16.11 -26.19
C ALA A 203 -14.55 16.00 -27.37
N ARG A 204 -13.25 16.32 -27.15
CA ARG A 204 -12.22 16.14 -28.18
C ARG A 204 -12.06 14.68 -28.61
N MET A 205 -12.30 13.74 -27.70
CA MET A 205 -12.25 12.31 -28.01
C MET A 205 -13.56 11.76 -28.57
N GLY A 206 -14.63 12.57 -28.63
CA GLY A 206 -15.94 12.10 -29.09
C GLY A 206 -16.58 11.05 -28.17
N LEU A 207 -16.23 11.07 -26.88
CA LEU A 207 -16.80 10.17 -25.88
C LEU A 207 -18.03 10.83 -25.24
N GLY A 208 -19.13 10.07 -25.16
CA GLY A 208 -20.44 10.63 -24.79
C GLY A 208 -20.85 10.38 -23.34
N GLY A 209 -20.43 9.27 -22.71
CA GLY A 209 -20.75 8.98 -21.32
C GLY A 209 -19.56 9.11 -20.38
N SER A 210 -19.79 9.57 -19.15
CA SER A 210 -18.78 9.53 -18.09
C SER A 210 -19.33 9.30 -16.69
N MET A 211 -18.45 8.86 -15.79
CA MET A 211 -18.63 8.88 -14.35
C MET A 211 -17.69 9.95 -13.75
N GLU A 212 -18.24 10.88 -12.99
CA GLU A 212 -17.53 11.91 -12.24
C GLU A 212 -17.52 11.57 -10.74
N LEU A 213 -16.40 11.82 -10.09
CA LEU A 213 -16.20 11.74 -8.64
C LEU A 213 -15.71 13.08 -8.11
N ARG A 214 -16.33 13.57 -7.05
CA ARG A 214 -15.85 14.70 -6.25
C ARG A 214 -15.77 14.29 -4.79
N PHE A 215 -14.59 14.41 -4.19
CA PHE A 215 -14.37 14.20 -2.76
C PHE A 215 -13.84 15.48 -2.12
N GLY A 216 -14.46 15.89 -1.01
CA GLY A 216 -14.08 17.10 -0.29
C GLY A 216 -14.10 16.86 1.22
N LEU A 217 -12.95 17.07 1.86
CA LEU A 217 -12.86 16.99 3.32
C LEU A 217 -13.54 18.20 3.95
N HIS A 218 -14.27 17.96 5.04
CA HIS A 218 -14.89 19.03 5.82
C HIS A 218 -13.85 19.83 6.61
N GLN A 219 -12.70 19.24 6.89
CA GLN A 219 -11.52 19.88 7.45
C GLN A 219 -10.36 19.72 6.48
N LEU A 220 -9.74 20.82 6.07
CA LEU A 220 -8.64 20.78 5.11
C LEU A 220 -7.42 20.09 5.70
N VAL A 221 -6.68 19.39 4.83
CA VAL A 221 -5.28 19.04 5.09
C VAL A 221 -4.36 20.03 4.38
N SER A 222 -3.06 19.94 4.64
CA SER A 222 -2.05 20.61 3.84
C SER A 222 -0.99 19.57 3.48
N LYS A 223 -0.89 19.23 2.20
CA LYS A 223 -0.09 18.10 1.70
C LYS A 223 0.74 18.50 0.49
N SER A 224 1.97 18.00 0.42
CA SER A 224 2.82 18.21 -0.75
C SER A 224 2.31 17.43 -1.96
N GLN A 225 2.68 17.84 -3.17
CA GLN A 225 2.39 17.09 -4.39
C GLN A 225 2.90 15.64 -4.30
N LEU A 226 4.06 15.43 -3.67
CA LEU A 226 4.64 14.11 -3.51
C LEU A 226 3.82 13.23 -2.54
N ASP A 227 3.32 13.81 -1.44
CA ASP A 227 2.45 13.08 -0.51
C ASP A 227 1.13 12.70 -1.16
N LEU A 228 0.54 13.60 -1.94
CA LEU A 228 -0.67 13.32 -2.72
C LEU A 228 -0.43 12.17 -3.71
N LEU A 229 0.61 12.27 -4.53
CA LEU A 229 0.94 11.25 -5.53
C LEU A 229 1.20 9.88 -4.88
N ASN A 230 2.00 9.85 -3.81
CA ASN A 230 2.29 8.60 -3.08
C ASN A 230 1.04 8.00 -2.44
N SER A 231 0.14 8.83 -1.93
CA SER A 231 -1.11 8.38 -1.30
C SER A 231 -2.08 7.83 -2.34
N ILE A 232 -2.26 8.52 -3.48
CA ILE A 232 -3.05 8.01 -4.60
C ILE A 232 -2.49 6.67 -5.08
N ARG A 233 -1.17 6.57 -5.29
CA ARG A 233 -0.51 5.34 -5.75
C ARG A 233 -0.88 4.15 -4.85
N LYS A 234 -0.84 4.34 -3.52
CA LYS A 234 -1.13 3.31 -2.51
C LYS A 234 -2.63 3.02 -2.34
N SER A 235 -3.51 3.87 -2.86
CA SER A 235 -4.97 3.77 -2.65
C SER A 235 -5.73 3.10 -3.79
N GLN A 236 -5.09 2.94 -4.95
CA GLN A 236 -5.67 2.30 -6.13
C GLN A 236 -6.16 0.87 -5.83
N VAL A 237 -7.41 0.58 -6.18
CA VAL A 237 -8.02 -0.75 -6.07
C VAL A 237 -8.13 -1.34 -7.47
N HIS A 238 -7.35 -2.38 -7.77
CA HIS A 238 -7.25 -2.91 -9.13
C HIS A 238 -8.30 -3.99 -9.35
N THR A 239 -9.22 -3.77 -10.30
CA THR A 239 -10.24 -4.76 -10.68
C THR A 239 -10.35 -4.96 -12.18
N PHE A 240 -10.91 -4.00 -12.90
CA PHE A 240 -10.99 -4.01 -14.37
C PHE A 240 -10.79 -2.61 -14.93
N GLY A 241 -10.19 -2.53 -16.11
CA GLY A 241 -9.78 -1.26 -16.70
C GLY A 241 -8.83 -0.49 -15.78
N TRP A 242 -8.83 0.84 -15.92
CA TRP A 242 -8.05 1.70 -15.04
C TRP A 242 -8.70 1.83 -13.66
N PRO A 243 -7.91 1.77 -12.57
CA PRO A 243 -8.43 2.00 -11.23
C PRO A 243 -8.74 3.49 -11.01
N ILE A 244 -9.57 3.78 -10.01
CA ILE A 244 -9.74 5.15 -9.50
C ILE A 244 -8.35 5.73 -9.15
N GLY A 245 -8.01 6.88 -9.75
CA GLY A 245 -6.73 7.54 -9.54
C GLY A 245 -5.53 6.84 -10.19
N ALA A 246 -5.71 6.23 -11.37
CA ALA A 246 -4.65 5.51 -12.09
C ALA A 246 -3.31 6.27 -12.19
N VAL A 247 -2.21 5.63 -11.78
CA VAL A 247 -0.85 6.20 -11.78
C VAL A 247 0.07 5.47 -12.77
N LEU A 248 0.35 6.08 -13.92
CA LEU A 248 1.17 5.51 -15.00
C LEU A 248 2.59 6.11 -15.07
N GLU A 249 3.45 5.84 -14.09
CA GLU A 249 4.76 6.53 -13.94
C GLU A 249 5.76 6.25 -15.05
N ASN A 250 5.68 5.05 -15.65
CA ASN A 250 6.56 4.62 -16.73
C ASN A 250 6.08 5.05 -18.12
N ASN A 251 5.01 5.86 -18.20
CA ASN A 251 4.48 6.39 -19.45
C ASN A 251 4.61 7.91 -19.46
N ASP A 252 5.55 8.45 -20.23
CA ASP A 252 5.83 9.89 -20.27
C ASP A 252 4.63 10.76 -20.70
N GLU A 253 3.71 10.19 -21.48
CA GLU A 253 2.51 10.85 -21.99
C GLU A 253 1.46 10.99 -20.89
N TYR A 254 1.19 9.89 -20.16
CA TYR A 254 0.08 9.79 -19.21
C TYR A 254 0.49 9.87 -17.73
N ARG A 255 1.78 9.98 -17.43
CA ARG A 255 2.25 10.08 -16.04
C ARG A 255 1.66 11.30 -15.35
N PRO A 256 1.39 11.22 -14.03
CA PRO A 256 0.94 12.37 -13.27
C PRO A 256 1.96 13.51 -13.31
N ARG A 257 1.47 14.75 -13.33
CA ARG A 257 2.30 15.96 -13.33
C ARG A 257 1.99 16.84 -12.11
N PRO A 258 3.00 17.46 -11.51
CA PRO A 258 2.79 18.44 -10.44
C PRO A 258 2.31 19.76 -11.04
N TYR A 259 1.45 20.45 -10.28
CA TYR A 259 0.97 21.80 -10.54
C TYR A 259 1.05 22.61 -9.25
N ALA A 260 0.87 23.93 -9.35
CA ALA A 260 0.99 24.83 -8.20
C ALA A 260 0.08 24.45 -7.02
N ASP A 261 -1.12 23.94 -7.30
CA ASP A 261 -2.15 23.61 -6.30
C ASP A 261 -2.29 22.11 -6.01
N GLY A 262 -1.51 21.22 -6.66
CA GLY A 262 -1.71 19.78 -6.52
C GLY A 262 -1.06 18.92 -7.60
N VAL A 263 -1.65 17.74 -7.83
CA VAL A 263 -1.20 16.75 -8.83
C VAL A 263 -2.36 16.39 -9.73
N ARG A 264 -2.09 16.19 -11.01
CA ARG A 264 -3.10 15.76 -11.99
C ARG A 264 -2.53 14.71 -12.91
N ALA A 265 -3.37 13.81 -13.39
CA ALA A 265 -3.05 12.94 -14.51
C ALA A 265 -4.20 12.94 -15.51
N LYS A 266 -3.83 12.76 -16.78
CA LYS A 266 -4.76 12.70 -17.90
C LYS A 266 -4.31 11.57 -18.81
N ILE A 267 -5.18 10.60 -19.01
CA ILE A 267 -4.98 9.41 -19.84
C ILE A 267 -5.93 9.53 -21.02
N GLU A 268 -5.39 9.71 -22.22
CA GLU A 268 -6.14 9.89 -23.46
C GLU A 268 -5.74 8.77 -24.42
N ILE A 269 -6.48 7.65 -24.44
CA ILE A 269 -6.20 6.53 -25.36
C ILE A 269 -7.10 6.64 -26.59
N PRO A 270 -6.56 6.97 -27.77
CA PRO A 270 -7.36 7.10 -29.00
C PRO A 270 -7.83 5.73 -29.51
N LYS A 271 -8.89 5.73 -30.31
CA LYS A 271 -9.53 4.53 -30.88
C LYS A 271 -8.56 3.65 -31.69
N ASP A 272 -7.59 4.27 -32.36
CA ASP A 272 -6.63 3.60 -33.25
C ASP A 272 -5.33 3.16 -32.54
N SER A 273 -5.28 3.22 -31.20
CA SER A 273 -4.13 2.76 -30.43
C SER A 273 -3.93 1.24 -30.53
N LEU A 274 -2.66 0.80 -30.68
CA LEU A 274 -2.25 -0.62 -30.66
C LEU A 274 -2.67 -1.34 -29.37
N LEU A 275 -2.93 -0.61 -28.28
CA LEU A 275 -3.33 -1.12 -26.97
C LEU A 275 -4.84 -1.47 -26.88
N GLY A 276 -5.63 -1.09 -27.89
CA GLY A 276 -7.08 -1.31 -27.92
C GLY A 276 -7.89 -0.33 -27.05
N ARG A 277 -9.20 -0.32 -27.33
CA ARG A 277 -10.34 0.42 -26.72
C ARG A 277 -10.06 1.86 -26.26
N GLN A 278 -10.69 2.79 -26.97
CA GLN A 278 -10.73 4.20 -26.64
C GLN A 278 -11.17 4.44 -25.18
N THR A 279 -10.42 5.25 -24.44
CA THR A 279 -10.76 5.66 -23.06
C THR A 279 -10.22 7.05 -22.76
N TYR A 280 -10.92 7.75 -21.88
CA TYR A 280 -10.50 9.01 -21.29
C TYR A 280 -10.62 8.92 -19.78
N ASP A 281 -9.51 9.19 -19.08
CA ASP A 281 -9.47 9.24 -17.63
C ASP A 281 -8.71 10.50 -17.20
N TYR A 282 -9.33 11.28 -16.34
CA TYR A 282 -8.73 12.48 -15.76
C TYR A 282 -8.93 12.44 -14.26
N TRP A 283 -7.88 12.75 -13.50
CA TRP A 283 -8.01 12.99 -12.07
C TRP A 283 -7.09 14.12 -11.60
N ALA A 284 -7.52 14.78 -10.54
CA ALA A 284 -6.79 15.86 -9.89
C ALA A 284 -6.92 15.73 -8.37
N ALA A 285 -5.81 15.91 -7.66
CA ALA A 285 -5.79 16.02 -6.20
C ALA A 285 -5.16 17.34 -5.81
N ARG A 286 -5.85 18.10 -4.97
CA ARG A 286 -5.40 19.40 -4.47
C ARG A 286 -4.68 19.24 -3.15
N GLN A 287 -3.72 20.13 -2.87
CA GLN A 287 -2.94 20.16 -1.62
C GLN A 287 -3.80 20.20 -0.35
N ASN A 288 -5.04 20.66 -0.47
CA ASN A 288 -5.99 20.77 0.64
C ASN A 288 -6.78 19.48 0.93
N GLY A 289 -6.59 18.42 0.13
CA GLY A 289 -7.28 17.13 0.22
C GLY A 289 -8.48 16.97 -0.72
N ASP A 290 -8.86 17.98 -1.49
CA ASP A 290 -9.91 17.82 -2.50
C ASP A 290 -9.44 16.89 -3.62
N PHE A 291 -10.32 15.99 -4.06
CA PHE A 291 -10.03 15.04 -5.13
C PHE A 291 -11.14 15.05 -6.16
N TYR A 292 -10.76 15.14 -7.43
CA TYR A 292 -11.64 15.10 -8.59
C TYR A 292 -11.23 13.96 -9.50
N LEU A 293 -12.21 13.26 -10.08
CA LEU A 293 -11.98 12.34 -11.18
C LEU A 293 -13.15 12.37 -12.18
N LEU A 294 -12.83 12.19 -13.46
CA LEU A 294 -13.78 11.90 -14.52
C LEU A 294 -13.24 10.75 -15.36
N GLN A 295 -14.06 9.72 -15.56
CA GLN A 295 -13.74 8.56 -16.39
C GLN A 295 -14.82 8.34 -17.44
N SER A 296 -14.42 8.09 -18.68
CA SER A 296 -15.35 7.67 -19.74
C SER A 296 -16.03 6.35 -19.37
N LEU A 297 -17.29 6.19 -19.77
CA LEU A 297 -18.02 4.94 -19.53
C LEU A 297 -17.43 3.81 -20.39
N PHE A 298 -16.85 2.81 -19.74
CA PHE A 298 -16.30 1.65 -20.43
C PHE A 298 -17.37 0.90 -21.26
N GLU A 299 -18.65 1.05 -20.93
CA GLU A 299 -19.77 0.47 -21.69
C GLU A 299 -19.83 0.96 -23.14
N ASP A 300 -19.33 2.17 -23.42
CA ASP A 300 -19.27 2.74 -24.78
C ASP A 300 -18.40 1.88 -25.71
N THR A 301 -17.53 1.04 -25.14
CA THR A 301 -16.67 0.10 -25.88
C THR A 301 -17.26 -1.31 -26.02
N ARG A 302 -18.43 -1.57 -25.42
CA ARG A 302 -19.05 -2.90 -25.29
C ARG A 302 -20.35 -3.06 -26.06
N GLY A 303 -21.08 -1.97 -26.31
CA GLY A 303 -22.30 -1.97 -27.09
C GLY A 303 -22.87 -0.56 -27.23
N ASP A 304 -23.86 -0.40 -28.11
CA ASP A 304 -24.45 0.91 -28.35
C ASP A 304 -25.35 1.32 -27.17
N LYS A 305 -25.05 2.49 -26.59
CA LYS A 305 -25.82 3.14 -25.50
C LYS A 305 -26.16 2.21 -24.33
N LEU A 306 -25.23 1.37 -23.89
CA LEU A 306 -25.43 0.51 -22.71
C LEU A 306 -24.98 1.21 -21.43
N ILE A 307 -25.57 0.79 -20.31
CA ILE A 307 -25.06 1.03 -18.97
C ILE A 307 -25.29 -0.21 -18.10
N PHE A 308 -24.25 -0.66 -17.41
CA PHE A 308 -24.32 -1.90 -16.65
C PHE A 308 -24.48 -1.64 -15.16
N PHE A 309 -25.62 -2.03 -14.60
CA PHE A 309 -25.97 -1.72 -13.21
C PHE A 309 -24.93 -2.28 -12.23
N ASN A 310 -24.48 -3.51 -12.45
CA ASN A 310 -23.51 -4.18 -11.60
C ASN A 310 -22.14 -3.49 -11.70
N THR A 311 -21.77 -2.98 -12.87
CA THR A 311 -20.54 -2.19 -12.98
C THR A 311 -20.64 -0.84 -12.29
N ARG A 312 -21.80 -0.19 -12.30
CA ARG A 312 -22.03 1.05 -11.53
C ARG A 312 -21.91 0.80 -10.03
N ILE A 313 -22.49 -0.28 -9.51
CA ILE A 313 -22.31 -0.71 -8.12
C ILE A 313 -20.82 -0.93 -7.81
N VAL A 314 -20.11 -1.66 -8.67
CA VAL A 314 -18.67 -1.94 -8.47
C VAL A 314 -17.83 -0.66 -8.50
N ARG A 315 -18.02 0.24 -9.47
CA ARG A 315 -17.23 1.47 -9.56
C ARG A 315 -17.48 2.42 -8.39
N VAL A 316 -18.70 2.51 -7.90
CA VAL A 316 -18.99 3.29 -6.68
C VAL A 316 -18.36 2.64 -5.45
N THR A 317 -18.39 1.32 -5.35
CA THR A 317 -17.69 0.59 -4.28
C THR A 317 -16.18 0.85 -4.31
N GLU A 318 -15.58 0.78 -5.50
CA GLU A 318 -14.17 1.11 -5.72
C GLU A 318 -13.84 2.54 -5.29
N ALA A 319 -14.70 3.50 -5.65
CA ALA A 319 -14.55 4.91 -5.28
C ALA A 319 -14.56 5.13 -3.76
N LEU A 320 -15.46 4.47 -3.03
CA LEU A 320 -15.52 4.58 -1.57
C LEU A 320 -14.30 3.93 -0.89
N ILE A 321 -13.86 2.75 -1.36
CA ILE A 321 -12.64 2.11 -0.82
C ILE A 321 -11.41 2.95 -1.15
N PHE A 322 -11.31 3.49 -2.36
CA PHE A 322 -10.25 4.41 -2.75
C PHE A 322 -10.23 5.64 -1.84
N ALA A 323 -11.38 6.28 -1.59
CA ALA A 323 -11.48 7.43 -0.69
C ALA A 323 -11.01 7.08 0.73
N SER A 324 -11.48 5.95 1.27
CA SER A 324 -11.04 5.44 2.58
C SER A 324 -9.52 5.28 2.63
N ASN A 325 -8.92 4.61 1.64
CA ASN A 325 -7.48 4.41 1.58
C ASN A 325 -6.72 5.73 1.40
N PHE A 326 -7.18 6.60 0.51
CA PHE A 326 -6.53 7.86 0.15
C PHE A 326 -6.42 8.78 1.35
N TYR A 327 -7.53 9.04 2.04
CA TYR A 327 -7.53 9.93 3.19
C TYR A 327 -6.80 9.32 4.39
N SER A 328 -6.89 8.00 4.63
CA SER A 328 -6.06 7.33 5.63
C SER A 328 -4.56 7.41 5.31
N ASN A 329 -4.16 7.25 4.05
CA ASN A 329 -2.77 7.39 3.61
C ASN A 329 -2.25 8.85 3.74
N LEU A 330 -3.14 9.84 3.62
CA LEU A 330 -2.84 11.23 3.94
C LEU A 330 -2.76 11.51 5.45
N GLY A 331 -3.04 10.54 6.31
CA GLY A 331 -3.04 10.72 7.77
C GLY A 331 -4.21 11.56 8.28
N VAL A 332 -5.34 11.55 7.55
CA VAL A 332 -6.59 12.15 8.03
C VAL A 332 -7.14 11.29 9.18
N PRO A 333 -7.58 11.90 10.31
CA PRO A 333 -8.16 11.17 11.43
C PRO A 333 -9.42 10.38 11.03
N PRO A 334 -9.67 9.19 11.60
CA PRO A 334 -10.83 8.36 11.25
C PRO A 334 -12.18 9.03 11.57
N GLU A 335 -12.24 9.98 12.50
CA GLU A 335 -13.42 10.77 12.83
C GLU A 335 -13.71 11.89 11.81
N ALA A 336 -12.80 12.15 10.88
CA ALA A 336 -12.98 13.19 9.87
C ALA A 336 -14.18 12.91 8.98
N THR A 337 -14.87 13.99 8.61
CA THR A 337 -16.05 13.94 7.76
C THR A 337 -15.69 14.30 6.31
N LEU A 338 -16.27 13.57 5.37
CA LEU A 338 -15.99 13.65 3.94
C LEU A 338 -17.30 13.77 3.16
N SER A 339 -17.42 14.79 2.31
CA SER A 339 -18.47 14.83 1.28
C SER A 339 -18.00 14.06 0.05
N ILE A 340 -18.88 13.22 -0.47
CA ILE A 340 -18.66 12.42 -1.67
C ILE A 340 -19.82 12.66 -2.62
N ARG A 341 -19.51 13.07 -3.85
CA ARG A 341 -20.48 13.13 -4.95
C ARG A 341 -20.05 12.20 -6.07
N VAL A 342 -21.01 11.46 -6.59
CA VAL A 342 -20.87 10.65 -7.80
C VAL A 342 -21.91 11.13 -8.80
N SER A 343 -21.45 11.44 -10.01
CA SER A 343 -22.30 11.85 -11.12
C SER A 343 -22.11 10.91 -12.31
N HIS A 344 -23.18 10.54 -12.97
CA HIS A 344 -23.14 9.82 -14.25
C HIS A 344 -23.76 10.73 -15.32
N LEU A 345 -23.03 10.94 -16.41
CA LEU A 345 -23.39 11.87 -17.48
C LEU A 345 -23.51 11.13 -18.81
N GLY A 346 -24.22 11.72 -19.77
CA GLY A 346 -24.47 11.11 -21.07
C GLY A 346 -25.44 9.94 -21.00
N LEU A 347 -26.38 9.96 -20.05
CA LEU A 347 -27.33 8.87 -19.79
C LEU A 347 -28.51 8.84 -20.75
N ALA A 348 -28.83 9.96 -21.42
CA ALA A 348 -30.04 10.07 -22.21
C ALA A 348 -30.02 9.07 -23.38
N GLY A 349 -31.08 8.27 -23.48
CA GLY A 349 -31.21 7.21 -24.48
C GLY A 349 -30.36 5.96 -24.21
N ARG A 350 -29.70 5.85 -23.06
CA ARG A 350 -29.04 4.61 -22.65
C ARG A 350 -30.01 3.57 -22.12
N THR A 351 -29.68 2.32 -22.33
CA THR A 351 -30.44 1.16 -21.85
C THR A 351 -29.72 0.48 -20.70
N LEU A 352 -30.43 0.30 -19.58
CA LEU A 352 -29.93 -0.46 -18.44
C LEU A 352 -29.79 -1.94 -18.80
N SER A 353 -28.62 -2.50 -18.50
CA SER A 353 -28.29 -3.89 -18.74
C SER A 353 -27.33 -4.37 -17.65
N SER A 354 -26.71 -5.53 -17.85
CA SER A 354 -25.77 -6.13 -16.91
C SER A 354 -24.53 -6.69 -17.62
N THR A 355 -23.44 -6.85 -16.88
CA THR A 355 -22.37 -7.77 -17.28
C THR A 355 -22.52 -9.09 -16.52
N GLY A 356 -22.33 -10.22 -17.21
CA GLY A 356 -22.45 -11.56 -16.62
C GLY A 356 -23.87 -12.12 -16.68
N GLY A 357 -24.20 -13.04 -15.77
CA GLY A 357 -25.42 -13.86 -15.84
C GLY A 357 -26.69 -13.25 -15.21
N ARG A 358 -26.64 -12.05 -14.62
CA ARG A 358 -27.81 -11.43 -13.98
C ARG A 358 -28.72 -10.80 -15.05
N LEU A 359 -29.89 -11.38 -15.30
CA LEU A 359 -30.85 -10.81 -16.24
C LEU A 359 -31.48 -9.52 -15.67
N VAL A 360 -31.54 -8.49 -16.50
CA VAL A 360 -32.26 -7.23 -16.22
C VAL A 360 -33.11 -6.93 -17.45
N PHE A 361 -34.38 -6.58 -17.25
CA PHE A 361 -35.23 -6.15 -18.34
C PHE A 361 -34.72 -4.82 -18.89
N PRO A 362 -34.53 -4.68 -20.22
CA PRO A 362 -34.09 -3.43 -20.83
C PRO A 362 -35.04 -2.28 -20.47
N ARG A 363 -34.49 -1.20 -19.92
CA ARG A 363 -35.20 0.05 -19.60
C ARG A 363 -34.36 1.22 -20.06
N VAL A 364 -34.97 2.27 -20.59
CA VAL A 364 -34.26 3.41 -21.19
C VAL A 364 -34.26 4.61 -20.24
N CYS A 365 -33.16 5.33 -20.16
CA CYS A 365 -33.07 6.59 -19.41
C CYS A 365 -33.42 7.78 -20.32
N HIS A 366 -34.18 8.73 -19.79
CA HIS A 366 -34.55 9.97 -20.48
C HIS A 366 -33.74 11.18 -20.03
N GLU A 367 -33.27 11.16 -18.78
CA GLU A 367 -32.39 12.18 -18.24
C GLU A 367 -30.95 11.95 -18.68
N ASP A 368 -30.18 13.03 -18.83
CA ASP A 368 -28.78 12.94 -19.24
C ASP A 368 -27.82 12.78 -18.06
N ILE A 369 -28.22 13.25 -16.88
CA ILE A 369 -27.38 13.32 -15.70
C ILE A 369 -28.09 12.69 -14.49
N SER A 370 -27.37 11.83 -13.78
CA SER A 370 -27.71 11.40 -12.42
C SER A 370 -26.63 11.87 -11.47
N GLN A 371 -27.00 12.53 -10.37
CA GLN A 371 -26.05 12.99 -9.37
C GLN A 371 -26.53 12.62 -7.97
N SER A 372 -25.66 12.02 -7.18
CA SER A 372 -25.91 11.67 -5.78
C SER A 372 -24.76 12.17 -4.91
N GLU A 373 -25.10 12.73 -3.75
CA GLU A 373 -24.14 13.25 -2.79
C GLU A 373 -24.43 12.69 -1.40
N ILE A 374 -23.39 12.20 -0.73
CA ILE A 374 -23.45 11.69 0.64
C ILE A 374 -22.34 12.33 1.47
N VAL A 375 -22.55 12.35 2.79
CA VAL A 375 -21.54 12.71 3.77
C VAL A 375 -21.25 11.49 4.64
N VAL A 376 -19.98 11.15 4.77
CA VAL A 376 -19.52 9.95 5.49
C VAL A 376 -18.45 10.30 6.52
N VAL A 377 -18.31 9.43 7.53
CA VAL A 377 -17.19 9.47 8.49
C VAL A 377 -16.11 8.52 8.00
N LEU A 378 -14.87 8.99 7.85
CA LEU A 378 -13.78 8.28 7.20
C LEU A 378 -13.57 6.85 7.74
N GLY A 379 -13.53 6.70 9.07
CA GLY A 379 -13.32 5.43 9.76
C GLY A 379 -14.49 4.45 9.65
N LYS A 380 -15.66 4.91 9.19
CA LYS A 380 -16.88 4.09 9.05
C LYS A 380 -17.14 3.62 7.62
N ILE A 381 -16.45 4.18 6.61
CA ILE A 381 -16.72 3.89 5.19
C ILE A 381 -16.77 2.38 4.88
N ARG A 382 -15.88 1.58 5.48
CA ARG A 382 -15.84 0.13 5.23
C ARG A 382 -16.99 -0.63 5.90
N GLU A 383 -17.50 -0.13 7.02
CA GLU A 383 -18.63 -0.71 7.76
C GLU A 383 -19.95 -0.38 7.06
N THR A 384 -20.12 0.86 6.60
CA THR A 384 -21.35 1.37 5.97
C THR A 384 -21.37 1.22 4.45
N ILE A 385 -20.39 0.54 3.86
CA ILE A 385 -20.15 0.56 2.41
C ILE A 385 -21.36 0.13 1.59
N VAL A 386 -22.13 -0.87 2.05
CA VAL A 386 -23.31 -1.36 1.32
C VAL A 386 -24.38 -0.27 1.26
N ASP A 387 -24.69 0.35 2.40
CA ASP A 387 -25.72 1.39 2.50
C ASP A 387 -25.30 2.66 1.74
N ASP A 388 -24.03 3.05 1.83
CA ASP A 388 -23.51 4.23 1.15
C ASP A 388 -23.48 4.04 -0.37
N VAL A 389 -23.09 2.84 -0.87
CA VAL A 389 -23.19 2.52 -2.30
C VAL A 389 -24.64 2.61 -2.77
N ARG A 390 -25.59 2.01 -2.04
CA ARG A 390 -27.01 2.05 -2.37
C ARG A 390 -27.54 3.48 -2.46
N ARG A 391 -27.29 4.30 -1.45
CA ARG A 391 -27.69 5.72 -1.43
C ARG A 391 -27.16 6.50 -2.63
N ILE A 392 -25.99 6.12 -3.15
CA ILE A 392 -25.41 6.74 -4.34
C ILE A 392 -26.06 6.25 -5.63
N VAL A 393 -26.26 4.94 -5.81
CA VAL A 393 -26.65 4.37 -7.12
C VAL A 393 -28.16 4.15 -7.30
N GLU A 394 -28.96 4.06 -6.24
CA GLU A 394 -30.41 3.92 -6.36
C GLU A 394 -31.05 5.07 -7.16
N PRO A 395 -30.70 6.36 -6.92
CA PRO A 395 -31.21 7.46 -7.74
C PRO A 395 -30.89 7.32 -9.23
N LEU A 396 -29.72 6.77 -9.59
CA LEU A 396 -29.37 6.50 -10.98
C LEU A 396 -30.31 5.46 -11.59
N PHE A 397 -30.57 4.36 -10.88
CA PHE A 397 -31.41 3.27 -11.41
C PHE A 397 -32.87 3.68 -11.54
N LEU A 398 -33.37 4.56 -10.66
CA LEU A 398 -34.72 5.11 -10.77
C LEU A 398 -34.95 5.87 -12.09
N LEU A 399 -33.91 6.45 -12.69
CA LEU A 399 -34.03 7.12 -14.00
C LEU A 399 -34.30 6.16 -15.16
N PHE A 400 -34.07 4.86 -14.97
CA PHE A 400 -34.41 3.80 -15.91
C PHE A 400 -35.79 3.23 -15.57
N GLU A 401 -36.82 4.07 -15.74
CA GLU A 401 -38.23 3.74 -15.53
C GLU A 401 -38.52 3.17 -14.12
N PHE A 402 -38.01 3.83 -13.07
CA PHE A 402 -38.16 3.41 -11.67
C PHE A 402 -37.60 2.01 -11.39
N GLN A 403 -36.47 1.63 -12.00
CA GLN A 403 -35.82 0.36 -11.70
C GLN A 403 -35.26 0.37 -10.27
N GLU A 404 -35.60 -0.68 -9.52
CA GLU A 404 -35.07 -0.95 -8.19
C GLU A 404 -34.41 -2.33 -8.15
N PHE A 405 -33.44 -2.50 -7.26
CA PHE A 405 -32.78 -3.79 -7.01
C PHE A 405 -32.91 -4.14 -5.53
N GLY A 406 -33.06 -5.44 -5.23
CA GLY A 406 -33.11 -5.92 -3.86
C GLY A 406 -31.78 -5.71 -3.13
N ALA A 407 -31.84 -5.58 -1.80
CA ALA A 407 -30.67 -5.36 -0.94
C ALA A 407 -29.58 -6.42 -1.14
N GLU A 408 -30.01 -7.67 -1.32
CA GLU A 408 -29.17 -8.84 -1.53
C GLU A 408 -28.31 -8.76 -2.80
N ILE A 409 -28.78 -8.02 -3.81
CA ILE A 409 -28.03 -7.82 -5.06
C ILE A 409 -26.82 -6.93 -4.81
N TYR A 410 -27.00 -5.83 -4.06
CA TYR A 410 -25.91 -4.94 -3.67
C TYR A 410 -24.90 -5.68 -2.79
N GLU A 411 -25.38 -6.38 -1.76
CA GLU A 411 -24.53 -7.15 -0.85
C GLU A 411 -23.68 -8.19 -1.59
N ASP A 412 -24.27 -8.97 -2.50
CA ASP A 412 -23.53 -9.97 -3.28
C ASP A 412 -22.45 -9.33 -4.15
N ILE A 413 -22.81 -8.31 -4.94
CA ILE A 413 -21.87 -7.66 -5.87
C ILE A 413 -20.71 -7.02 -5.09
N ILE A 414 -21.01 -6.29 -4.02
CA ILE A 414 -20.02 -5.61 -3.18
C ILE A 414 -19.11 -6.64 -2.50
N ARG A 415 -19.68 -7.70 -1.93
CA ARG A 415 -18.91 -8.75 -1.25
C ARG A 415 -17.97 -9.47 -2.21
N ARG A 416 -18.45 -9.85 -3.39
CA ARG A 416 -17.64 -10.50 -4.43
C ARG A 416 -16.49 -9.59 -4.88
N PHE A 417 -16.80 -8.31 -5.10
CA PHE A 417 -15.78 -7.30 -5.43
C PHE A 417 -14.70 -7.19 -4.35
N ILE A 418 -15.08 -7.05 -3.08
CA ILE A 418 -14.14 -6.93 -1.95
C ILE A 418 -13.24 -8.17 -1.82
N LYS A 419 -13.76 -9.36 -2.18
CA LYS A 419 -12.98 -10.61 -2.20
C LYS A 419 -12.07 -10.77 -3.43
N GLY A 420 -12.15 -9.87 -4.41
CA GLY A 420 -11.43 -9.99 -5.69
C GLY A 420 -12.06 -10.99 -6.67
N GLU A 421 -13.29 -11.43 -6.40
CA GLU A 421 -14.07 -12.31 -7.27
C GLU A 421 -14.78 -11.43 -8.31
N VAL A 422 -14.06 -11.00 -9.36
CA VAL A 422 -14.61 -10.13 -10.42
C VAL A 422 -15.85 -10.81 -11.03
N SER A 423 -16.96 -10.06 -11.14
CA SER A 423 -18.28 -10.53 -11.61
C SER A 423 -18.39 -10.70 -13.12
#